data_AF-A0A9X1HE91-F1
#
_entry.id   AF-A0A9X1HE91-F1
#
_cell.length_a   1.000
_cell.length_b   1.000
_cell.length_c   1.000
_cell.angle_alpha   90.00
_cell.angle_beta   90.00
_cell.angle_gamma   90.00
#
_symmetry.space_group_name_H-M   'P 1'
#
loop_
_entity.id
_entity.type
_entity.pdbx_description
1 polymer ?
#
loop_
_entity_poly.entity_id
_entity_poly.type
_entity_poly.pdbx_seq_one_letter_code
_entity_poly.pdbx_strand_id
1 'polypeptide(L)'
;MKKKIYLLLLLVINLISAQEKENDYFIFYKGGEKYLKPIKYVLYNKSEGNIKREKEGKVFFNIASERFVFDQGKHKMDTCSLHFLNEIKIENAIALRDNEVTFYKNKVKKTKSYKKTGFINPFPISNVHPYFKIYILEKTDKEVIKYESDWEYSDF
;
A
#
# COMPACT_ATOMS: atom_id res chain seq x y z
N MET A 1 8.19 34.92 -25.07
CA MET A 1 6.90 34.44 -24.52
C MET A 1 6.68 32.94 -24.78
N LYS A 2 6.90 32.42 -26.00
CA LYS A 2 6.74 30.99 -26.33
C LYS A 2 7.46 30.02 -25.37
N LYS A 3 8.73 30.27 -25.01
CA LYS A 3 9.48 29.46 -24.03
C LYS A 3 8.87 29.41 -22.62
N LYS A 4 8.20 30.49 -22.17
CA LYS A 4 7.52 30.53 -20.86
C LYS A 4 6.23 29.71 -20.86
N ILE A 5 5.55 29.62 -22.00
CA ILE A 5 4.33 28.82 -22.19
C ILE A 5 4.65 27.31 -22.15
N TYR A 6 5.73 26.88 -22.80
CA TYR A 6 6.16 25.47 -22.73
C TYR A 6 6.54 25.04 -21.31
N LEU A 7 7.19 25.92 -20.54
CA LEU A 7 7.55 25.62 -19.15
C LEU A 7 6.31 25.47 -18.26
N LEU A 8 5.31 26.35 -18.46
CA LEU A 8 4.03 26.27 -17.76
C LEU A 8 3.28 24.98 -18.11
N LEU A 9 3.27 24.59 -19.40
CA LEU A 9 2.65 23.36 -19.87
C LEU A 9 3.33 22.12 -19.26
N LEU A 10 4.66 22.09 -19.21
CA LEU A 10 5.44 21.04 -18.54
C LEU A 10 5.10 20.96 -17.05
N LEU A 11 4.97 22.09 -16.36
CA LEU A 11 4.59 22.13 -14.94
C LEU A 11 3.18 21.55 -14.71
N VAL A 12 2.21 21.90 -15.55
CA VAL A 12 0.83 21.41 -15.43
C VAL A 12 0.73 19.90 -15.69
N ILE A 13 1.47 19.37 -16.67
CA ILE A 13 1.50 17.93 -16.95
C ILE A 13 2.05 17.12 -15.75
N ASN A 14 3.12 17.61 -15.11
CA ASN A 14 3.68 16.96 -13.94
C ASN A 14 2.73 16.97 -12.72
N LEU A 15 1.92 18.03 -12.57
CA LEU A 15 0.93 18.12 -11.50
C LEU A 15 -0.21 17.11 -11.66
N ILE A 16 -0.61 16.79 -12.90
CA ILE A 16 -1.65 15.77 -13.17
C ILE A 16 -1.12 14.37 -12.84
N SER A 17 0.16 14.09 -13.12
CA SER A 17 0.78 12.79 -12.82
C SER A 17 1.04 12.53 -11.34
N ALA A 18 1.05 13.58 -10.50
CA ALA A 18 1.19 13.48 -9.05
C ALA A 18 -0.16 13.30 -8.31
N GLN A 19 -1.28 13.16 -9.03
CA GLN A 19 -2.60 13.02 -8.42
C GLN A 19 -2.75 11.67 -7.71
N GLU A 20 -3.16 11.73 -6.45
CA GLU A 20 -3.58 10.57 -5.66
C GLU A 20 -4.80 9.91 -6.32
N LYS A 21 -4.77 8.59 -6.44
CA LYS A 21 -5.84 7.79 -7.03
C LYS A 21 -6.89 7.47 -5.98
N GLU A 22 -8.10 7.14 -6.40
CA GLU A 22 -9.16 6.75 -5.47
C GLU A 22 -8.77 5.52 -4.61
N ASN A 23 -8.00 4.58 -5.16
CA ASN A 23 -7.49 3.42 -4.41
C ASN A 23 -6.41 3.77 -3.37
N ASP A 24 -5.87 5.00 -3.37
CA ASP A 24 -4.96 5.46 -2.32
C ASP A 24 -5.70 5.80 -1.01
N TYR A 25 -7.04 5.81 -1.04
CA TYR A 25 -7.87 6.14 0.10
C TYR A 25 -8.64 4.93 0.63
N PHE A 26 -9.03 5.03 1.90
CA PHE A 26 -9.99 4.12 2.53
C PHE A 26 -11.07 4.91 3.27
N ILE A 27 -12.20 4.25 3.55
CA ILE A 27 -13.32 4.79 4.32
C ILE A 27 -13.67 3.81 5.46
N PHE A 28 -13.96 4.33 6.65
CA PHE A 28 -14.30 3.48 7.81
C PHE A 28 -15.73 2.92 7.76
N TYR A 29 -16.64 3.63 7.09
CA TYR A 29 -18.04 3.26 6.94
C TYR A 29 -18.62 3.93 5.69
N LYS A 30 -19.73 3.39 5.17
CA LYS A 30 -20.38 3.92 3.98
C LYS A 30 -20.82 5.37 4.19
N GLY A 31 -20.41 6.27 3.30
CA GLY A 31 -20.66 7.71 3.41
C GLY A 31 -19.75 8.44 4.42
N GLY A 32 -18.72 7.77 4.95
CA GLY A 32 -17.72 8.38 5.82
C GLY A 32 -16.67 9.20 5.08
N GLU A 33 -15.81 9.88 5.84
CA GLU A 33 -14.68 10.65 5.31
C GLU A 33 -13.63 9.71 4.68
N LYS A 34 -12.99 10.15 3.59
CA LYS A 34 -11.87 9.45 2.95
C LYS A 34 -10.57 9.73 3.70
N TYR A 35 -9.73 8.71 3.88
CA TYR A 35 -8.43 8.82 4.53
C TYR A 35 -7.35 8.23 3.64
N LEU A 36 -6.25 8.95 3.46
CA LEU A 36 -5.09 8.47 2.71
C LEU A 36 -4.45 7.28 3.44
N LYS A 37 -4.19 6.20 2.70
CA LYS A 37 -3.52 5.01 3.20
C LYS A 37 -2.05 5.31 3.48
N PRO A 38 -1.54 5.04 4.70
CA PRO A 38 -0.10 5.04 4.95
C PRO A 38 0.61 4.03 4.05
N ILE A 39 1.75 4.43 3.49
CA ILE A 39 2.59 3.55 2.68
C ILE A 39 3.43 2.65 3.59
N LYS A 40 3.51 1.38 3.25
CA LYS A 40 4.31 0.37 3.95
C LYS A 40 5.12 -0.44 2.94
N TYR A 41 6.38 -0.69 3.26
CA TYR A 41 7.29 -1.47 2.42
C TYR A 41 7.61 -2.78 3.10
N VAL A 42 7.50 -3.89 2.38
CA VAL A 42 7.83 -5.22 2.89
C VAL A 42 8.89 -5.81 1.96
N LEU A 43 9.99 -6.29 2.53
CA LEU A 43 11.04 -6.93 1.76
C LEU A 43 10.69 -8.39 1.51
N TYR A 44 10.68 -8.79 0.24
CA TYR A 44 10.66 -10.18 -0.15
C TYR A 44 12.07 -10.73 -0.16
N ASN A 45 12.29 -11.79 0.61
CA ASN A 45 13.57 -12.50 0.66
C ASN A 45 13.37 -14.02 0.60
N LYS A 46 13.78 -14.66 -0.50
CA LYS A 46 13.67 -16.10 -0.67
C LYS A 46 14.47 -16.90 0.37
N SER A 47 15.60 -16.38 0.86
CA SER A 47 16.43 -17.09 1.85
C SER A 47 15.76 -17.19 3.22
N GLU A 48 14.75 -16.36 3.49
CA GLU A 48 13.94 -16.39 4.73
C GLU A 48 12.72 -17.31 4.61
N GLY A 49 12.63 -18.11 3.55
CA GLY A 49 11.51 -19.03 3.31
C GLY A 49 10.29 -18.37 2.69
N ASN A 50 10.38 -17.11 2.26
CA ASN A 50 9.30 -16.44 1.54
C ASN A 50 9.06 -17.10 0.17
N ILE A 51 7.80 -17.18 -0.24
CA ILE A 51 7.40 -17.88 -1.47
C ILE A 51 6.80 -16.88 -2.45
N LYS A 52 7.35 -16.84 -3.68
CA LYS A 52 6.78 -16.12 -4.82
C LYS A 52 6.17 -17.12 -5.81
N ARG A 53 4.94 -16.88 -6.27
CA ARG A 53 4.28 -17.68 -7.32
C ARG A 53 3.64 -16.76 -8.35
N GLU A 54 3.68 -17.15 -9.60
CA GLU A 54 3.06 -16.41 -10.69
C GLU A 54 1.96 -17.26 -11.30
N LYS A 55 0.75 -16.70 -11.43
CA LYS A 55 -0.41 -17.39 -12.00
C LYS A 55 -1.38 -16.36 -12.58
N GLU A 56 -1.82 -16.57 -13.81
CA GLU A 56 -2.90 -15.80 -14.45
C GLU A 56 -2.68 -14.27 -14.41
N GLY A 57 -1.46 -13.80 -14.71
CA GLY A 57 -1.12 -12.37 -14.70
C GLY A 57 -1.00 -11.74 -13.30
N LYS A 58 -1.05 -12.57 -12.25
CA LYS A 58 -0.83 -12.18 -10.86
C LYS A 58 0.46 -12.76 -10.32
N VAL A 59 1.08 -12.01 -9.42
CA VAL A 59 2.24 -12.44 -8.63
C VAL A 59 1.83 -12.47 -7.17
N PHE A 60 1.93 -13.65 -6.57
CA PHE A 60 1.59 -13.91 -5.18
C PHE A 60 2.88 -14.00 -4.37
N PHE A 61 3.00 -13.17 -3.34
CA PHE A 61 4.08 -13.20 -2.37
C PHE A 61 3.52 -13.66 -1.03
N ASN A 62 3.94 -14.84 -0.58
CA ASN A 62 3.67 -15.30 0.77
C ASN A 62 4.92 -14.99 1.60
N ILE A 63 4.80 -14.04 2.52
CA ILE A 63 5.89 -13.56 3.37
C ILE A 63 5.46 -13.77 4.81
N ALA A 64 6.19 -14.63 5.54
CA ALA A 64 5.72 -15.21 6.80
C ALA A 64 4.31 -15.81 6.65
N SER A 65 3.33 -15.34 7.44
CA SER A 65 1.93 -15.81 7.42
C SER A 65 0.98 -14.86 6.67
N GLU A 66 1.52 -13.92 5.88
CA GLU A 66 0.73 -12.92 5.15
C GLU A 66 0.85 -13.13 3.63
N ARG A 67 -0.26 -12.90 2.91
CA ARG A 67 -0.34 -13.02 1.46
C ARG A 67 -0.47 -11.65 0.81
N PHE A 68 0.41 -11.35 -0.13
CA PHE A 68 0.38 -10.12 -0.92
C PHE A 68 0.23 -10.45 -2.40
N VAL A 69 -0.67 -9.74 -3.08
CA VAL A 69 -1.03 -10.02 -4.46
C VAL A 69 -0.79 -8.79 -5.32
N PHE A 70 0.15 -8.93 -6.25
CA PHE A 70 0.32 -8.00 -7.36
C PHE A 70 -0.50 -8.49 -8.56
N ASP A 71 -1.36 -7.64 -9.11
CA ASP A 71 -2.14 -7.92 -10.30
C ASP A 71 -1.70 -6.94 -11.41
N GLN A 72 -1.16 -7.46 -12.51
CA GLN A 72 -0.62 -6.64 -13.60
C GLN A 72 -1.66 -5.71 -14.25
N GLY A 73 -2.95 -6.08 -14.22
CA GLY A 73 -4.03 -5.27 -14.79
C GLY A 73 -4.47 -4.12 -13.87
N LYS A 74 -4.20 -4.22 -12.57
CA LYS A 74 -4.67 -3.28 -11.55
C LYS A 74 -3.55 -2.43 -10.93
N HIS A 75 -2.37 -3.02 -10.77
CA HIS A 75 -1.30 -2.48 -9.94
C HIS A 75 -0.10 -1.99 -10.76
N LYS A 76 0.68 -1.09 -10.17
CA LYS A 76 1.91 -0.60 -10.76
C LYS A 76 3.11 -1.41 -10.27
N MET A 77 3.97 -1.77 -11.21
CA MET A 77 5.33 -2.24 -10.95
C MET A 77 6.31 -1.14 -11.33
N ASP A 78 7.36 -0.97 -10.53
CA ASP A 78 8.36 0.07 -10.71
C ASP A 78 9.73 -0.45 -10.28
N THR A 79 10.80 0.17 -10.77
CA THR A 79 12.19 -0.22 -10.51
C THR A 79 12.91 0.93 -9.83
N CYS A 80 13.61 0.64 -8.75
CA CYS A 80 14.31 1.62 -7.93
C CYS A 80 15.78 1.22 -7.77
N SER A 81 16.67 2.18 -7.55
CA SER A 81 18.07 1.88 -7.24
C SER A 81 18.20 1.18 -5.88
N LEU A 82 19.30 0.46 -5.67
CA LEU A 82 19.58 -0.17 -4.38
C LEU A 82 19.66 0.82 -3.21
N HIS A 83 20.01 2.08 -3.47
CA HIS A 83 20.05 3.15 -2.48
C HIS A 83 18.68 3.41 -1.84
N PHE A 84 17.60 3.18 -2.57
CA PHE A 84 16.22 3.36 -2.10
C PHE A 84 15.93 2.60 -0.79
N LEU A 85 16.57 1.43 -0.58
CA LEU A 85 16.38 0.63 0.64
C LEU A 85 16.87 1.35 1.90
N ASN A 86 17.80 2.29 1.78
CA ASN A 86 18.32 3.06 2.90
C ASN A 86 17.44 4.27 3.27
N GLU A 87 16.56 4.69 2.36
CA GLU A 87 15.70 5.87 2.53
C GLU A 87 14.32 5.54 3.11
N ILE A 88 13.97 4.24 3.13
CA ILE A 88 12.66 3.76 3.53
C ILE A 88 12.73 2.95 4.81
N LYS A 89 11.61 2.90 5.53
CA LYS A 89 11.40 1.94 6.60
C LYS A 89 10.82 0.65 6.04
N ILE A 90 11.58 -0.44 6.13
CA ILE A 90 11.09 -1.79 5.86
C ILE A 90 10.29 -2.26 7.08
N GLU A 91 9.06 -2.69 6.84
CA GLU A 91 8.14 -3.17 7.86
C GLU A 91 8.20 -4.70 7.92
N ASN A 92 8.12 -5.25 9.13
CA ASN A 92 7.98 -6.69 9.31
C ASN A 92 6.53 -7.09 8.99
N ALA A 93 6.35 -8.03 8.07
CA ALA A 93 5.04 -8.53 7.65
C ALA A 93 4.19 -9.01 8.83
N ILE A 94 4.80 -9.70 9.82
CA ILE A 94 4.10 -10.20 11.02
C ILE A 94 3.52 -9.04 11.85
N ALA A 95 4.24 -7.92 11.94
CA ALA A 95 3.82 -6.76 12.70
C ALA A 95 2.75 -5.91 11.97
N LEU A 96 2.51 -6.12 10.67
CA LEU A 96 1.55 -5.33 9.91
C LEU A 96 0.13 -5.45 10.47
N ARG A 97 -0.28 -6.64 10.90
CA ARG A 97 -1.62 -6.90 11.45
C ARG A 97 -1.86 -6.14 12.75
N ASP A 98 -0.93 -6.22 13.69
CA ASP A 98 -1.02 -5.47 14.95
C ASP A 98 -0.97 -3.96 14.72
N ASN A 99 -0.14 -3.52 13.76
CA ASN A 99 -0.07 -2.14 13.34
C ASN A 99 -1.40 -1.66 12.73
N GLU A 100 -2.05 -2.48 11.91
CA GLU A 100 -3.33 -2.17 11.28
C GLU A 100 -4.44 -2.03 12.32
N VAL A 101 -4.55 -2.98 13.25
CA VAL A 101 -5.52 -2.94 14.34
C VAL A 101 -5.31 -1.70 15.21
N THR A 102 -4.04 -1.39 15.53
CA THR A 102 -3.69 -0.21 16.31
C THR A 102 -4.04 1.08 15.56
N PHE A 103 -3.71 1.13 14.27
CA PHE A 103 -4.05 2.25 13.39
C PHE A 103 -5.56 2.49 13.33
N TYR A 104 -6.34 1.42 13.12
CA TYR A 104 -7.80 1.46 13.10
C TYR A 104 -8.36 2.03 14.40
N LYS A 105 -8.01 1.44 15.55
CA LYS A 105 -8.49 1.89 16.86
C LYS A 105 -8.17 3.36 17.11
N ASN A 106 -6.97 3.80 16.75
CA ASN A 106 -6.54 5.18 16.94
C ASN A 106 -7.25 6.15 15.99
N LYS A 107 -7.50 5.77 14.74
CA LYS A 107 -8.16 6.63 13.76
C LYS A 107 -9.68 6.68 13.96
N VAL A 108 -10.34 5.58 14.30
CA VAL A 108 -11.78 5.57 14.60
C VAL A 108 -12.11 6.53 15.75
N LYS A 109 -11.28 6.58 16.79
CA LYS A 109 -11.42 7.53 17.90
C LYS A 109 -11.38 9.02 17.47
N LYS A 110 -10.80 9.32 16.30
CA LYS A 110 -10.74 10.68 15.76
C LYS A 110 -11.96 11.05 14.92
N THR A 111 -12.80 10.08 14.55
CA THR A 111 -13.99 10.30 13.71
C THR A 111 -15.07 11.09 14.46
N LYS A 112 -15.87 11.86 13.72
CA LYS A 112 -17.03 12.58 14.28
C LYS A 112 -18.05 11.63 14.88
N SER A 113 -18.23 10.44 14.29
CA SER A 113 -19.14 9.41 14.80
C SER A 113 -18.76 8.99 16.21
N TYR A 114 -17.49 8.58 16.43
CA TYR A 114 -17.00 8.20 17.75
C TYR A 114 -17.12 9.35 18.75
N LYS A 115 -16.76 10.59 18.35
CA LYS A 115 -16.86 11.75 19.24
C LYS A 115 -18.30 12.05 19.71
N LYS A 116 -19.32 11.63 18.94
CA LYS A 116 -20.73 11.83 19.27
C LYS A 116 -21.32 10.69 20.10
N THR A 117 -20.98 9.44 19.79
CA THR A 117 -21.65 8.27 20.36
C THR A 117 -20.78 7.40 21.26
N GLY A 118 -19.46 7.61 21.25
CA GLY A 118 -18.48 6.73 21.89
C GLY A 118 -18.35 5.36 21.21
N PHE A 119 -19.11 5.11 20.14
CA PHE A 119 -19.17 3.81 19.47
C PHE A 119 -17.95 3.60 18.57
N ILE A 120 -17.26 2.48 18.74
CA ILE A 120 -16.22 2.00 17.84
C ILE A 120 -16.89 0.99 16.91
N ASN A 121 -16.92 1.30 15.62
CA ASN A 121 -17.39 0.34 14.63
C ASN A 121 -16.55 -0.95 14.70
N PRO A 122 -17.13 -2.11 14.36
CA PRO A 122 -16.33 -3.31 14.22
C PRO A 122 -15.30 -3.13 13.10
N PHE A 123 -14.16 -3.82 13.24
CA PHE A 123 -13.18 -3.91 12.17
C PHE A 123 -13.86 -4.54 10.94
N PRO A 124 -13.70 -3.97 9.73
CA PRO A 124 -14.43 -4.45 8.57
C PRO A 124 -14.01 -5.88 8.24
N ILE A 125 -15.00 -6.70 7.88
CA ILE A 125 -14.77 -8.01 7.29
C ILE A 125 -14.57 -7.78 5.80
N SER A 126 -13.36 -8.01 5.30
CA SER A 126 -13.00 -7.90 3.89
C SER A 126 -11.94 -8.93 3.53
N ASN A 127 -11.84 -9.30 2.26
CA ASN A 127 -10.80 -10.24 1.78
C ASN A 127 -9.43 -9.57 1.66
N VAL A 128 -9.41 -8.23 1.65
CA VAL A 128 -8.21 -7.39 1.58
C VAL A 128 -8.12 -6.53 2.84
N HIS A 129 -6.90 -6.21 3.23
CA HIS A 129 -6.55 -5.26 4.28
C HIS A 129 -6.55 -3.84 3.70
N PRO A 130 -7.59 -3.01 3.97
CA PRO A 130 -7.81 -1.80 3.19
C PRO A 130 -7.03 -0.58 3.71
N TYR A 131 -6.37 -0.68 4.87
CA TYR A 131 -5.89 0.50 5.59
C TYR A 131 -4.50 0.97 5.19
N PHE A 132 -3.69 0.09 4.61
CA PHE A 132 -2.33 0.41 4.18
C PHE A 132 -2.17 0.25 2.68
N LYS A 133 -1.28 1.06 2.11
CA LYS A 133 -0.78 0.88 0.76
C LYS A 133 0.51 0.10 0.85
N ILE A 134 0.49 -1.17 0.44
CA ILE A 134 1.63 -2.07 0.58
C ILE A 134 2.44 -2.07 -0.73
N TYR A 135 3.76 -1.94 -0.58
CA TYR A 135 4.71 -2.26 -1.63
C TYR A 135 5.59 -3.44 -1.23
N ILE A 136 5.62 -4.47 -2.07
CA ILE A 136 6.59 -5.56 -1.94
C ILE A 136 7.85 -5.19 -2.69
N LEU A 137 8.99 -5.33 -2.02
CA LEU A 137 10.30 -5.03 -2.56
C LEU A 137 11.06 -6.32 -2.81
N GLU A 138 11.43 -6.56 -4.05
CA GLU A 138 12.27 -7.69 -4.46
C GLU A 138 13.64 -7.13 -4.86
N LYS A 139 14.66 -7.47 -4.09
CA LYS A 139 16.04 -7.04 -4.38
C LYS A 139 16.67 -7.99 -5.40
N THR A 140 17.27 -7.41 -6.42
CA THR A 140 18.18 -8.09 -7.36
C THR A 140 19.61 -7.61 -7.14
N ASP A 141 20.57 -8.11 -7.91
CA ASP A 141 21.97 -7.66 -7.84
C ASP A 141 22.17 -6.20 -8.23
N LYS A 142 21.25 -5.62 -9.04
CA LYS A 142 21.41 -4.29 -9.64
C LYS A 142 20.40 -3.27 -9.13
N GLU A 143 19.20 -3.72 -8.82
CA GLU A 143 18.05 -2.86 -8.54
C GLU A 143 17.05 -3.50 -7.59
N VAL A 144 16.08 -2.71 -7.14
CA VAL A 144 14.95 -3.15 -6.35
C VAL A 144 13.69 -3.03 -7.19
N ILE A 145 13.00 -4.15 -7.39
CA ILE A 145 11.69 -4.16 -8.03
C ILE A 145 10.64 -3.91 -6.96
N LYS A 146 9.76 -2.95 -7.20
CA LYS A 146 8.71 -2.50 -6.29
C LYS A 146 7.35 -2.86 -6.89
N TYR A 147 6.60 -3.70 -6.21
CA TYR A 147 5.26 -4.14 -6.59
C TYR A 147 4.23 -3.48 -5.68
N GLU A 148 3.31 -2.68 -6.24
CA GLU A 148 2.11 -2.27 -5.51
C GLU A 148 1.20 -3.48 -5.34
N SER A 149 0.92 -3.89 -4.11
CA SER A 149 0.23 -5.16 -3.86
C SER A 149 -0.98 -4.96 -2.95
N ASP A 150 -2.06 -5.70 -3.24
CA ASP A 150 -3.13 -5.90 -2.28
C ASP A 150 -2.61 -6.84 -1.19
N TRP A 151 -2.87 -6.52 0.07
CA TRP A 151 -2.63 -7.42 1.18
C TRP A 151 -3.93 -8.17 1.45
N GLU A 152 -3.90 -9.47 1.28
CA GLU A 152 -5.07 -10.34 1.44
C GLU A 152 -4.99 -11.09 2.76
N TYR A 153 -6.16 -11.30 3.38
CA TYR A 153 -6.25 -12.25 4.48
C TYR A 153 -5.88 -13.63 3.95
N SER A 154 -4.82 -14.21 4.50
CA SER A 154 -4.53 -15.62 4.28
C SER A 154 -5.58 -16.43 5.04
N ASP A 155 -6.64 -16.85 4.36
CA ASP A 155 -7.39 -18.03 4.79
C ASP A 155 -6.38 -19.18 4.82
N PHE A 156 -6.15 -19.71 6.02
CA PHE A 156 -5.19 -20.76 6.35
C PHE A 156 -5.06 -21.86 5.27
#